data_AF-A0A7V3TWF9-F1
#
_entry.id   AF-A0A7V3TWF9-F1
#
_cell.length_a   1.000
_cell.length_b   1.000
_cell.length_c   1.000
_cell.angle_alpha   90.00
_cell.angle_beta   90.00
_cell.angle_gamma   90.00
#
_symmetry.space_group_name_H-M   'P 1'
#
loop_
_entity.id
_entity.type
_entity.pdbx_description
1 polymer ?
#
loop_
_entity_poly.entity_id
_entity_poly.type
_entity_poly.pdbx_seq_one_letter_code
_entity_poly.pdbx_strand_id
1 'polypeptide(L)'
;MASGKVVLFVLCLCWPIVLAGVLIGGEISVEVPDKDEQSVSRSAQEEESSQVEGRRLVIVTGRCPGVTQADAESEAERVATEKRIEIVRQMARELAGADLSSSAVVTEWAWLTSQPGVTQKVKKTSDVRDYGWIAEQEITVTIPYSVLSEWSVRLKAYRAWYWQKRVAASVATIASAVLAVVAMVGLDRMTRGYYRGLVVTVVLLVLACVVSAIWISALWLFG
;
A
#
# COMPACT_ATOMS: atom_id res chain seq x y z
N MET A 1 29.95 31.29 -33.91
CA MET A 1 28.79 31.71 -33.10
C MET A 1 27.61 30.73 -33.30
N ALA A 2 27.66 29.54 -32.69
CA ALA A 2 26.60 28.52 -32.83
C ALA A 2 26.24 27.81 -31.51
N SER A 3 26.73 28.31 -30.36
CA SER A 3 26.59 27.62 -29.06
C SER A 3 25.25 27.88 -28.35
N GLY A 4 24.55 28.99 -28.68
CA GLY A 4 23.34 29.39 -27.95
C GLY A 4 22.06 28.61 -28.28
N LYS A 5 21.98 27.96 -29.45
CA LYS A 5 20.75 27.28 -29.90
C LYS A 5 20.58 25.87 -29.33
N VAL A 6 21.68 25.22 -28.95
CA VAL A 6 21.65 23.83 -28.45
C VAL A 6 21.13 23.79 -27.00
N VAL A 7 21.47 24.78 -26.19
CA VAL A 7 21.02 24.87 -24.78
C VAL A 7 19.52 25.14 -24.67
N LEU A 8 18.97 25.95 -25.60
CA LEU A 8 17.54 26.27 -25.63
C LEU A 8 16.67 25.07 -26.07
N PHE A 9 17.22 24.16 -26.89
CA PHE A 9 16.51 22.97 -27.35
C PHE A 9 16.40 21.89 -26.26
N VAL A 10 17.43 21.76 -25.40
CA VAL A 10 17.42 20.82 -24.27
C VAL A 10 16.45 21.26 -23.17
N LEU A 11 16.33 22.58 -22.92
CA LEU A 11 15.39 23.11 -21.92
C LEU A 11 13.92 23.03 -22.37
N CYS A 12 13.63 23.11 -23.67
CA CYS A 12 12.24 22.96 -24.18
C CYS A 12 11.72 21.52 -24.11
N LEU A 13 12.59 20.50 -24.12
CA LEU A 13 12.17 19.09 -24.06
C LEU A 13 11.79 18.62 -22.65
N CYS A 14 12.10 19.39 -21.60
CA CYS A 14 11.74 19.06 -20.22
C CYS A 14 10.35 19.61 -19.81
N TRP A 15 9.73 20.48 -20.62
CA TRP A 15 8.47 21.15 -20.25
C TRP A 15 7.19 20.28 -20.39
N PRO A 16 7.04 19.35 -21.35
CA PRO A 16 5.75 18.68 -21.54
C PRO A 16 5.47 17.53 -20.53
N ILE A 17 6.46 17.09 -19.75
CA ILE A 17 6.28 15.95 -18.82
C ILE A 17 5.45 16.35 -17.57
N VAL A 18 5.38 17.65 -17.25
CA VAL A 18 4.64 18.14 -16.08
C VAL A 18 3.12 18.25 -16.33
N LEU A 19 2.65 18.24 -17.59
CA LEU A 19 1.25 18.51 -17.92
C LEU A 19 0.40 17.26 -18.25
N ALA A 20 0.98 16.08 -18.42
CA ALA A 20 0.23 14.86 -18.76
C ALA A 20 -0.29 14.06 -17.54
N GLY A 21 -0.07 14.53 -16.32
CA GLY A 21 -0.42 13.81 -15.08
C GLY A 21 -1.87 13.99 -14.59
N VAL A 22 -2.68 14.81 -15.24
CA VAL A 22 -4.07 15.10 -14.83
C VAL A 22 -4.98 14.75 -16.00
N LEU A 23 -5.62 13.57 -15.94
CA LEU A 23 -6.86 13.14 -16.65
C LEU A 23 -6.81 11.64 -16.97
N ILE A 24 -6.80 10.77 -15.95
CA ILE A 24 -7.33 9.41 -16.08
C ILE A 24 -8.28 9.18 -14.91
N GLY A 25 -9.42 9.88 -14.95
CA GLY A 25 -10.60 9.57 -14.16
C GLY A 25 -11.48 8.66 -15.00
N GLY A 26 -11.25 7.34 -14.93
CA GLY A 26 -12.15 6.35 -15.50
C GLY A 26 -13.24 6.00 -14.50
N GLU A 27 -14.48 6.42 -14.78
CA GLU A 27 -15.67 5.94 -14.08
C GLU A 27 -15.83 4.44 -14.32
N ILE A 28 -15.73 3.66 -13.24
CA ILE A 28 -16.10 2.24 -13.23
C ILE A 28 -17.59 2.20 -12.86
N SER A 29 -18.45 1.94 -13.85
CA SER A 29 -19.85 1.58 -13.58
C SER A 29 -19.88 0.19 -12.94
N VAL A 30 -20.28 0.13 -11.67
CA VAL A 30 -20.56 -1.11 -10.95
C VAL A 30 -22.03 -1.45 -11.18
N GLU A 31 -22.25 -2.52 -11.93
CA GLU A 31 -23.57 -3.11 -12.17
C GLU A 31 -24.02 -3.84 -10.89
N VAL A 32 -25.11 -3.36 -10.30
CA VAL A 32 -25.73 -3.93 -9.09
C VAL A 32 -26.65 -5.06 -9.54
N PRO A 33 -26.41 -6.33 -9.15
CA PRO A 33 -27.34 -7.40 -9.47
C PRO A 33 -28.58 -7.31 -8.59
N ASP A 34 -29.70 -7.50 -9.26
CA ASP A 34 -31.07 -7.36 -8.80
C ASP A 34 -31.44 -8.36 -7.69
N LYS A 35 -32.40 -7.95 -6.89
CA LYS A 35 -32.75 -8.49 -5.58
C LYS A 35 -33.98 -9.38 -5.73
N ASP A 36 -33.78 -10.69 -5.78
CA ASP A 36 -34.90 -11.63 -5.68
C ASP A 36 -35.24 -11.92 -4.21
N GLU A 37 -36.44 -11.46 -3.85
CA GLU A 37 -37.15 -11.79 -2.63
C GLU A 37 -37.48 -13.29 -2.60
N GLN A 38 -37.08 -13.98 -1.53
CA GLN A 38 -37.81 -15.18 -1.12
C GLN A 38 -37.93 -15.25 0.40
N SER A 39 -39.11 -14.85 0.86
CA SER A 39 -39.63 -15.06 2.20
C SER A 39 -40.09 -16.50 2.35
N VAL A 40 -39.46 -17.27 3.25
CA VAL A 40 -40.09 -18.44 3.86
C VAL A 40 -39.77 -18.45 5.35
N SER A 41 -40.81 -18.15 6.12
CA SER A 41 -40.88 -18.33 7.57
C SER A 41 -40.69 -19.80 7.94
N ARG A 42 -39.77 -20.09 8.87
CA ARG A 42 -39.87 -21.27 9.72
C ARG A 42 -39.38 -20.96 11.12
N SER A 43 -40.28 -21.25 12.05
CA SER A 43 -40.28 -20.96 13.47
C SER A 43 -39.23 -21.73 14.26
N ALA A 44 -38.63 -21.03 15.21
CA ALA A 44 -38.24 -21.45 16.56
C ALA A 44 -37.68 -22.88 16.75
N GLN A 45 -36.37 -22.93 16.95
CA GLN A 45 -35.81 -23.76 18.02
C GLN A 45 -34.59 -23.02 18.62
N GLU A 46 -34.79 -22.52 19.84
CA GLU A 46 -33.75 -22.04 20.76
C GLU A 46 -32.83 -23.21 21.10
N GLU A 47 -31.61 -23.19 20.54
CA GLU A 47 -30.41 -23.67 21.23
C GLU A 47 -29.31 -22.61 21.05
N GLU A 48 -28.91 -22.09 22.20
CA GLU A 48 -27.94 -21.03 22.44
C GLU A 48 -26.53 -21.48 22.02
N SER A 49 -26.26 -21.47 20.72
CA SER A 49 -24.89 -21.32 20.21
C SER A 49 -24.95 -20.35 19.04
N SER A 50 -24.95 -19.04 19.37
CA SER A 50 -24.76 -17.99 18.38
C SER A 50 -23.34 -18.10 17.84
N GLN A 51 -23.16 -19.02 16.91
CA GLN A 51 -22.00 -19.18 16.06
C GLN A 51 -21.86 -17.86 15.31
N VAL A 52 -21.05 -16.96 15.85
CA VAL A 52 -20.75 -15.69 15.19
C VAL A 52 -20.06 -16.06 13.88
N GLU A 53 -20.78 -15.97 12.76
CA GLU A 53 -20.32 -16.28 11.40
C GLU A 53 -19.23 -15.29 10.94
N GLY A 54 -18.07 -15.36 11.57
CA GLY A 54 -16.99 -14.41 11.38
C GLY A 54 -15.63 -14.97 11.80
N ARG A 55 -14.58 -14.23 11.44
CA ARG A 55 -13.22 -14.54 11.86
C ARG A 55 -12.94 -13.80 13.17
N ARG A 56 -12.57 -14.56 14.19
CA ARG A 56 -12.05 -14.01 15.45
C ARG A 56 -10.54 -13.87 15.35
N LEU A 57 -10.05 -12.66 15.52
CA LEU A 57 -8.63 -12.33 15.64
C LEU A 57 -8.31 -12.10 17.10
N VAL A 58 -7.28 -12.79 17.59
CA VAL A 58 -6.80 -12.63 18.96
C VAL A 58 -5.36 -12.13 18.90
N ILE A 59 -5.14 -10.94 19.43
CA ILE A 59 -3.84 -10.28 19.49
C ILE A 59 -3.40 -10.32 20.95
N VAL A 60 -2.36 -11.09 21.24
CA VAL A 60 -1.79 -11.22 22.59
C VAL A 60 -0.40 -10.62 22.59
N THR A 61 -0.13 -9.69 23.51
CA THR A 61 1.18 -9.03 23.65
C THR A 61 2.24 -9.94 24.24
N GLY A 62 1.81 -10.92 25.05
CA GLY A 62 2.69 -11.62 25.98
C GLY A 62 2.98 -10.77 27.22
N ARG A 63 3.89 -11.26 28.06
CA ARG A 63 4.31 -10.62 29.32
C ARG A 63 5.28 -9.49 29.05
N CYS A 64 4.87 -8.26 29.38
CA CYS A 64 5.70 -7.07 29.27
C CYS A 64 6.12 -6.60 30.68
N PRO A 65 7.41 -6.75 31.06
CA PRO A 65 7.90 -6.31 32.36
C PRO A 65 8.15 -4.79 32.40
N GLY A 66 7.95 -4.17 33.55
CA GLY A 66 8.24 -2.76 33.81
C GLY A 66 8.58 -2.49 35.28
N VAL A 67 9.37 -1.43 35.53
CA VAL A 67 9.75 -1.00 36.89
C VAL A 67 8.54 -0.42 37.61
N THR A 68 7.71 0.34 36.89
CA THR A 68 6.41 0.83 37.37
C THR A 68 5.26 0.18 36.60
N GLN A 69 4.04 0.24 37.17
CA GLN A 69 2.84 -0.22 36.48
C GLN A 69 2.64 0.50 35.14
N ALA A 70 2.84 1.82 35.11
CA ALA A 70 2.69 2.63 33.91
C ALA A 70 3.69 2.24 32.81
N ASP A 71 4.93 1.93 33.18
CA ASP A 71 5.95 1.47 32.22
C ASP A 71 5.58 0.12 31.61
N ALA A 72 5.14 -0.83 32.45
CA ALA A 72 4.72 -2.15 32.00
C ALA A 72 3.51 -2.06 31.05
N GLU A 73 2.50 -1.25 31.39
CA GLU A 73 1.31 -1.03 30.57
C GLU A 73 1.64 -0.34 29.25
N SER A 74 2.51 0.68 29.26
CA SER A 74 2.98 1.39 28.06
C SER A 74 3.70 0.44 27.10
N GLU A 75 4.58 -0.42 27.63
CA GLU A 75 5.30 -1.40 26.83
C GLU A 75 4.36 -2.46 26.26
N ALA A 76 3.38 -2.93 27.05
CA ALA A 76 2.34 -3.83 26.56
C ALA A 76 1.56 -3.18 25.41
N GLU A 77 1.18 -1.91 25.51
CA GLU A 77 0.46 -1.20 24.45
C GLU A 77 1.29 -1.03 23.17
N ARG A 78 2.58 -0.74 23.31
CA ARG A 78 3.53 -0.67 22.19
C ARG A 78 3.61 -2.00 21.45
N VAL A 79 3.83 -3.10 22.19
CA VAL A 79 3.89 -4.46 21.63
C VAL A 79 2.54 -4.87 21.02
N ALA A 80 1.42 -4.50 21.62
CA ALA A 80 0.08 -4.75 21.07
C ALA A 80 -0.11 -4.06 19.72
N THR A 81 0.41 -2.84 19.58
CA THR A 81 0.34 -2.08 18.33
C THR A 81 1.18 -2.73 17.24
N GLU A 82 2.40 -3.17 17.55
CA GLU A 82 3.26 -3.88 16.60
C GLU A 82 2.65 -5.23 16.17
N LYS A 83 2.16 -6.03 17.13
CA LYS A 83 1.48 -7.30 16.85
C LYS A 83 0.22 -7.12 16.02
N ARG A 84 -0.54 -6.06 16.27
CA ARG A 84 -1.72 -5.70 15.47
C ARG A 84 -1.35 -5.44 14.03
N ILE A 85 -0.31 -4.64 13.78
CA ILE A 85 0.14 -4.35 12.41
C ILE A 85 0.52 -5.65 11.69
N GLU A 86 1.26 -6.52 12.37
CA GLU A 86 1.70 -7.79 11.78
C GLU A 86 0.53 -8.72 11.46
N ILE A 87 -0.43 -8.88 12.37
CA ILE A 87 -1.61 -9.73 12.16
C ILE A 87 -2.47 -9.22 11.00
N VAL A 88 -2.69 -7.91 10.90
CA VAL A 88 -3.45 -7.32 9.79
C VAL A 88 -2.72 -7.53 8.47
N ARG A 89 -1.40 -7.32 8.44
CA ARG A 89 -0.58 -7.56 7.24
C ARG A 89 -0.64 -9.02 6.80
N GLN A 90 -0.50 -9.95 7.75
CA GLN A 90 -0.61 -11.38 7.48
C GLN A 90 -2.00 -11.72 6.92
N MET A 91 -3.06 -11.20 7.54
CA MET A 91 -4.42 -11.46 7.09
C MET A 91 -4.69 -10.88 5.69
N ALA A 92 -4.16 -9.70 5.37
CA ALA A 92 -4.25 -9.11 4.04
C ALA A 92 -3.52 -9.97 2.99
N ARG A 93 -2.37 -10.54 3.35
CA ARG A 93 -1.62 -11.48 2.51
C ARG A 93 -2.39 -12.78 2.32
N GLU A 94 -3.01 -13.33 3.35
CA GLU A 94 -3.82 -14.55 3.26
C GLU A 94 -5.07 -14.35 2.39
N LEU A 95 -5.80 -13.23 2.55
CA LEU A 95 -7.07 -13.00 1.87
C LEU A 95 -6.92 -12.53 0.41
N ALA A 96 -5.90 -11.72 0.12
CA ALA A 96 -5.75 -11.07 -1.18
C ALA A 96 -4.33 -11.17 -1.78
N GLY A 97 -3.37 -11.76 -1.05
CA GLY A 97 -1.96 -11.74 -1.43
C GLY A 97 -1.41 -10.31 -1.53
N ALA A 98 -1.98 -9.38 -0.76
CA ALA A 98 -1.56 -7.98 -0.75
C ALA A 98 -0.50 -7.76 0.33
N ASP A 99 0.62 -7.14 -0.06
CA ASP A 99 1.64 -6.69 0.88
C ASP A 99 1.39 -5.21 1.22
N LEU A 100 0.92 -4.96 2.44
CA LEU A 100 0.60 -3.62 2.92
C LEU A 100 1.80 -2.96 3.61
N SER A 101 2.06 -1.69 3.26
CA SER A 101 2.98 -0.81 4.00
C SER A 101 2.43 -0.54 5.41
N SER A 102 3.29 -0.11 6.34
CA SER A 102 2.85 0.19 7.71
C SER A 102 1.79 1.30 7.76
N SER A 103 1.90 2.32 6.89
CA SER A 103 0.90 3.39 6.73
C SER A 103 -0.44 2.82 6.24
N ALA A 104 -0.42 1.98 5.20
CA ALA A 104 -1.61 1.34 4.65
C ALA A 104 -2.29 0.42 5.67
N VAL A 105 -1.53 -0.33 6.49
CA VAL A 105 -2.09 -1.17 7.56
C VAL A 105 -2.89 -0.34 8.57
N VAL A 106 -2.41 0.85 8.95
CA VAL A 106 -3.14 1.73 9.87
C VAL A 106 -4.46 2.20 9.25
N THR A 107 -4.45 2.61 7.98
CA THR A 107 -5.66 3.03 7.27
C THR A 107 -6.66 1.89 7.13
N GLU A 108 -6.20 0.70 6.76
CA GLU A 108 -7.06 -0.49 6.60
C GLU A 108 -7.57 -1.00 7.94
N TRP A 109 -6.78 -0.91 9.01
CA TRP A 109 -7.24 -1.19 10.36
C TRP A 109 -8.35 -0.23 10.79
N ALA A 110 -8.16 1.07 10.58
CA ALA A 110 -9.18 2.08 10.89
C ALA A 110 -10.48 1.79 10.13
N TRP A 111 -10.38 1.48 8.84
CA TRP A 111 -11.52 1.09 8.01
C TRP A 111 -12.20 -0.17 8.53
N LEU A 112 -11.46 -1.22 8.89
CA LEU A 112 -12.02 -2.45 9.45
C LEU A 112 -12.78 -2.18 10.74
N THR A 113 -12.21 -1.39 11.66
CA THR A 113 -12.86 -1.07 12.94
C THR A 113 -14.07 -0.14 12.80
N SER A 114 -14.20 0.58 11.69
CA SER A 114 -15.36 1.43 11.42
C SER A 114 -16.52 0.68 10.76
N GLN A 115 -16.33 -0.59 10.37
CA GLN A 115 -17.39 -1.38 9.73
C GLN A 115 -18.45 -1.86 10.74
N PRO A 116 -19.73 -1.90 10.34
CA PRO A 116 -20.79 -2.40 11.19
C PRO A 116 -20.58 -3.88 11.55
N GLY A 117 -20.84 -4.22 12.82
CA GLY A 117 -20.70 -5.58 13.34
C GLY A 117 -19.27 -6.00 13.72
N VAL A 118 -18.26 -5.18 13.41
CA VAL A 118 -16.91 -5.41 13.93
C VAL A 118 -16.86 -5.03 15.40
N THR A 119 -16.52 -5.98 16.26
CA THR A 119 -16.42 -5.74 17.70
C THR A 119 -14.99 -5.91 18.18
N GLN A 120 -14.53 -4.97 19.00
CA GLN A 120 -13.22 -5.02 19.64
C GLN A 120 -13.40 -5.13 21.14
N LYS A 121 -12.84 -6.19 21.73
CA LYS A 121 -12.75 -6.39 23.18
C LYS A 121 -11.29 -6.30 23.59
N VAL A 122 -10.99 -5.40 24.51
CA VAL A 122 -9.64 -5.22 25.05
C VAL A 122 -9.66 -5.69 26.50
N LYS A 123 -8.83 -6.68 26.81
CA LYS A 123 -8.57 -7.14 28.17
C LYS A 123 -7.15 -6.72 28.53
N LYS A 124 -7.01 -5.91 29.57
CA LYS A 124 -5.72 -5.53 30.15
C LYS A 124 -5.59 -6.20 31.52
N THR A 125 -4.45 -6.78 31.79
CA THR A 125 -4.12 -7.44 33.05
C THR A 125 -2.75 -6.97 33.48
N SER A 126 -2.64 -6.50 34.72
CA SER A 126 -1.40 -6.01 35.31
C SER A 126 -1.22 -6.68 36.67
N ASP A 127 -0.08 -7.34 36.89
CA ASP A 127 0.24 -8.03 38.13
C ASP A 127 1.62 -7.62 38.64
N VAL A 128 1.76 -7.52 39.97
CA VAL A 128 3.05 -7.32 40.64
C VAL A 128 3.69 -8.67 40.88
N ARG A 129 4.97 -8.82 40.50
CA ARG A 129 5.80 -9.99 40.81
C ARG A 129 7.10 -9.58 41.51
N ASP A 130 7.84 -10.57 42.00
CA ASP A 130 9.10 -10.37 42.75
C ASP A 130 10.16 -9.53 42.02
N TYR A 131 10.08 -9.44 40.69
CA TYR A 131 11.02 -8.72 39.83
C TYR A 131 10.42 -7.47 39.15
N GLY A 132 9.22 -7.03 39.55
CA GLY A 132 8.58 -5.82 39.03
C GLY A 132 7.14 -6.04 38.56
N TRP A 133 6.59 -5.02 37.88
CA TRP A 133 5.27 -5.07 37.30
C TRP A 133 5.29 -5.83 35.98
N ILE A 134 4.24 -6.59 35.71
CA ILE A 134 4.03 -7.26 34.44
C ILE A 134 2.66 -6.88 33.93
N ALA A 135 2.59 -6.36 32.70
CA ALA A 135 1.34 -6.14 32.01
C ALA A 135 1.20 -7.12 30.84
N GLU A 136 -0.02 -7.59 30.64
CA GLU A 136 -0.45 -8.38 29.49
C GLU A 136 -1.69 -7.71 28.90
N GLN A 137 -1.73 -7.55 27.58
CA GLN A 137 -2.87 -7.03 26.86
C GLN A 137 -3.32 -8.05 25.81
N GLU A 138 -4.62 -8.35 25.83
CA GLU A 138 -5.30 -9.19 24.85
C GLU A 138 -6.35 -8.34 24.14
N ILE A 139 -6.21 -8.21 22.83
CA ILE A 139 -7.20 -7.55 21.96
C ILE A 139 -7.86 -8.64 21.14
N THR A 140 -9.12 -8.94 21.43
CA THR A 140 -9.97 -9.79 20.60
C THR A 140 -10.77 -8.91 19.65
N VAL A 141 -10.61 -9.12 18.34
CA VAL A 141 -11.45 -8.48 17.32
C VAL A 141 -12.26 -9.54 16.59
N THR A 142 -13.57 -9.35 16.53
CA THR A 142 -14.47 -10.25 15.80
C THR A 142 -14.93 -9.55 14.54
N ILE A 143 -14.60 -10.12 13.39
CA ILE A 143 -14.92 -9.56 12.08
C ILE A 143 -15.97 -10.44 11.40
N PRO A 144 -17.17 -9.91 11.08
CA PRO A 144 -18.18 -10.65 10.33
C PRO A 144 -17.67 -11.08 8.94
N TYR A 145 -18.18 -12.20 8.42
CA TYR A 145 -17.78 -12.68 7.08
C TYR A 145 -18.12 -11.69 5.96
N SER A 146 -19.24 -10.96 6.07
CA SER A 146 -19.63 -9.90 5.13
C SER A 146 -18.52 -8.85 4.99
N VAL A 147 -18.01 -8.34 6.12
CA VAL A 147 -16.93 -7.36 6.17
C VAL A 147 -15.63 -7.94 5.62
N LEU A 148 -15.29 -9.18 5.94
CA LEU A 148 -14.09 -9.84 5.39
C LEU A 148 -14.15 -9.96 3.86
N SER A 149 -15.32 -10.26 3.33
CA SER A 149 -15.52 -10.39 1.87
C SER A 149 -15.31 -9.05 1.18
N GLU A 150 -15.91 -7.98 1.69
CA GLU A 150 -15.75 -6.61 1.18
C GLU A 150 -14.29 -6.15 1.29
N TRP A 151 -13.67 -6.39 2.45
CA TRP A 151 -12.28 -6.07 2.67
C TRP A 151 -11.37 -6.80 1.68
N SER A 152 -11.62 -8.08 1.40
CA SER A 152 -10.84 -8.84 0.42
C SER A 152 -10.94 -8.25 -0.99
N VAL A 153 -12.11 -7.76 -1.40
CA VAL A 153 -12.31 -7.09 -2.70
C VAL A 153 -11.53 -5.78 -2.73
N ARG A 154 -11.62 -4.99 -1.67
CA ARG A 154 -10.86 -3.73 -1.52
C ARG A 154 -9.35 -3.98 -1.60
N LEU A 155 -8.84 -4.99 -0.90
CA LEU A 155 -7.42 -5.37 -0.95
C LEU A 155 -6.97 -5.84 -2.33
N LYS A 156 -7.82 -6.59 -3.06
CA LYS A 156 -7.52 -6.98 -4.45
C LYS A 156 -7.47 -5.76 -5.37
N ALA A 157 -8.38 -4.80 -5.22
CA ALA A 157 -8.35 -3.55 -5.96
C ALA A 157 -7.07 -2.74 -5.67
N TYR A 158 -6.68 -2.66 -4.39
CA TYR A 158 -5.42 -2.02 -3.99
C TYR A 158 -4.20 -2.71 -4.64
N ARG A 159 -4.15 -4.05 -4.61
CA ARG A 159 -3.10 -4.83 -5.26
C ARG A 159 -3.06 -4.60 -6.77
N ALA A 160 -4.21 -4.59 -7.43
CA ALA A 160 -4.31 -4.36 -8.87
C ALA A 160 -3.77 -2.97 -9.24
N TRP A 161 -4.20 -1.93 -8.52
CA TRP A 161 -3.71 -0.57 -8.69
C TRP A 161 -2.19 -0.47 -8.48
N TYR A 162 -1.67 -1.14 -7.44
CA TYR A 162 -0.24 -1.18 -7.17
C TYR A 162 0.55 -1.82 -8.33
N TRP A 163 0.07 -2.94 -8.86
CA TRP A 163 0.69 -3.61 -10.00
C TRP A 163 0.61 -2.79 -11.28
N GLN A 164 -0.52 -2.15 -11.56
CA GLN A 164 -0.66 -1.25 -12.71
C GLN A 164 0.36 -0.13 -12.68
N LYS A 165 0.58 0.50 -11.52
CA LYS A 165 1.62 1.53 -11.36
C LYS A 165 3.03 1.01 -11.64
N ARG A 166 3.37 -0.19 -11.14
CA ARG A 166 4.68 -0.80 -11.41
C ARG A 166 4.88 -1.08 -12.90
N VAL A 167 3.88 -1.68 -13.56
CA VAL A 167 3.94 -1.94 -15.00
C VAL A 167 4.08 -0.63 -15.78
N ALA A 168 3.31 0.40 -15.43
CA ALA A 168 3.42 1.71 -16.06
C ALA A 168 4.83 2.33 -15.91
N ALA A 169 5.44 2.24 -14.72
CA ALA A 169 6.81 2.72 -14.50
C ALA A 169 7.85 1.94 -15.33
N SER A 170 7.68 0.61 -15.46
CA SER A 170 8.53 -0.22 -16.32
C SER A 170 8.39 0.16 -17.80
N VAL A 171 7.15 0.35 -18.29
CA VAL A 171 6.90 0.80 -19.67
C VAL A 171 7.51 2.18 -19.93
N ALA A 172 7.37 3.12 -18.99
CA ALA A 172 7.98 4.44 -19.09
C ALA A 172 9.52 4.39 -19.17
N THR A 173 10.14 3.45 -18.44
CA THR A 173 11.60 3.22 -18.48
C THR A 173 12.05 2.67 -19.83
N ILE A 174 11.29 1.73 -20.42
CA ILE A 174 11.60 1.20 -21.75
C ILE A 174 11.45 2.30 -22.81
N ALA A 175 10.36 3.07 -22.75
CA ALA A 175 10.11 4.16 -23.68
C ALA A 175 11.21 5.25 -23.62
N SER A 176 11.68 5.61 -22.42
CA SER A 176 12.76 6.58 -22.26
C SER A 176 14.09 6.07 -22.82
N ALA A 177 14.39 4.78 -22.66
CA ALA A 177 15.57 4.16 -23.26
C ALA A 177 15.52 4.18 -24.79
N VAL A 178 14.38 3.84 -25.40
CA VAL A 178 14.19 3.91 -26.86
C VAL A 178 14.37 5.35 -27.36
N LEU A 179 13.78 6.33 -26.67
CA LEU A 179 13.92 7.75 -27.00
C LEU A 179 15.39 8.19 -26.95
N ALA A 180 16.15 7.75 -25.94
CA ALA A 180 17.57 8.07 -25.80
C ALA A 180 18.40 7.51 -26.97
N VAL A 181 18.12 6.28 -27.41
CA VAL A 181 18.78 5.69 -28.59
C VAL A 181 18.46 6.48 -29.87
N VAL A 182 17.19 6.86 -30.07
CA VAL A 182 16.78 7.69 -31.22
C VAL A 182 17.49 9.05 -31.20
N ALA A 183 17.55 9.69 -30.02
CA ALA A 183 18.26 10.96 -29.84
C ALA A 183 19.76 10.84 -30.14
N MET A 184 20.39 9.75 -29.69
CA MET A 184 21.80 9.46 -29.94
C MET A 184 22.09 9.33 -31.44
N VAL A 185 21.27 8.55 -32.17
CA VAL A 185 21.41 8.39 -33.63
C VAL A 185 21.18 9.71 -34.37
N GLY A 186 20.19 10.49 -33.94
CA GLY A 186 19.93 11.82 -34.51
C GLY A 186 21.11 12.79 -34.31
N LEU A 187 21.65 12.85 -33.10
CA LEU A 187 22.80 13.70 -32.76
C LEU A 187 24.08 13.25 -33.48
N ASP A 188 24.32 11.94 -33.63
CA ASP A 188 25.47 11.42 -34.38
C ASP A 188 25.42 11.87 -35.85
N ARG A 189 24.25 11.76 -36.49
CA ARG A 189 24.06 12.23 -37.88
C ARG A 189 24.26 13.73 -38.01
N MET A 190 23.80 14.53 -37.05
CA MET A 190 23.98 16.00 -37.10
C MET A 190 25.43 16.43 -36.85
N THR A 191 26.15 15.76 -35.97
CA THR A 191 27.53 16.13 -35.57
C THR A 191 28.61 15.56 -36.48
N ARG A 192 28.24 14.75 -37.50
CA ARG A 192 29.15 14.08 -38.44
C ARG A 192 30.24 13.26 -37.74
N GLY A 193 29.99 12.81 -36.50
CA GLY A 193 30.88 11.93 -35.75
C GLY A 193 31.99 12.59 -34.92
N TYR A 194 32.14 13.92 -34.92
CA TYR A 194 33.27 14.57 -34.22
C TYR A 194 33.20 14.49 -32.69
N TYR A 195 31.98 14.40 -32.12
CA TYR A 195 31.74 14.43 -30.67
C TYR A 195 31.08 13.16 -30.13
N ARG A 196 31.28 11.99 -30.78
CA ARG A 196 30.61 10.73 -30.42
C ARG A 196 30.66 10.42 -28.92
N GLY A 197 31.86 10.42 -28.33
CA GLY A 197 32.04 10.10 -26.91
C GLY A 197 31.28 11.04 -25.98
N LEU A 198 31.32 12.35 -26.24
CA LEU A 198 30.62 13.35 -25.42
C LEU A 198 29.10 13.25 -25.56
N VAL A 199 28.59 13.01 -26.78
CA VAL A 199 27.16 12.81 -27.01
C VAL A 199 26.67 11.57 -26.26
N VAL A 200 27.41 10.45 -26.32
CA VAL A 200 27.06 9.23 -25.58
C VAL A 200 26.98 9.51 -24.09
N THR A 201 28.01 10.14 -23.50
CA THR A 201 28.06 10.35 -22.04
C THR A 201 26.96 11.27 -21.56
N VAL A 202 26.66 12.36 -22.29
CA VAL A 202 25.57 13.28 -21.93
C VAL A 202 24.21 12.59 -22.02
N VAL A 203 23.95 11.83 -23.09
CA VAL A 203 22.66 11.11 -23.25
C VAL A 203 22.48 10.06 -22.16
N LEU A 204 23.52 9.29 -21.84
CA LEU A 204 23.46 8.30 -20.76
C LEU A 204 23.27 8.94 -19.39
N LEU A 205 23.92 10.08 -19.11
CA LEU A 205 23.74 10.84 -17.88
C LEU A 205 22.28 11.29 -17.74
N VAL A 206 21.71 11.90 -18.80
CA VAL A 206 20.31 12.35 -18.80
C VAL A 206 19.36 11.17 -18.61
N LEU A 207 19.59 10.06 -19.32
CA LEU A 207 18.78 8.85 -19.16
C LEU A 207 18.84 8.32 -17.72
N ALA A 208 20.03 8.26 -17.12
CA ALA A 208 20.20 7.83 -15.74
C ALA A 208 19.43 8.74 -14.76
N CYS A 209 19.49 10.06 -14.95
CA CYS A 209 18.69 11.01 -14.16
C CYS A 209 17.18 10.79 -14.34
N VAL A 210 16.70 10.59 -15.57
CA VAL A 210 15.27 10.37 -15.86
C VAL A 210 14.80 9.06 -15.25
N VAL A 211 15.54 7.97 -15.42
CA VAL A 211 15.19 6.66 -14.83
C VAL A 211 15.18 6.77 -13.30
N SER A 212 16.17 7.44 -12.71
CA SER A 212 16.22 7.64 -11.26
C SER A 212 15.00 8.45 -10.78
N ALA A 213 14.63 9.52 -11.48
CA ALA A 213 13.45 10.32 -11.17
C ALA A 213 12.16 9.48 -11.26
N ILE A 214 11.98 8.67 -12.31
CA ILE A 214 10.83 7.77 -12.47
C ILE A 214 10.71 6.85 -11.26
N TRP A 215 11.81 6.22 -10.83
CA TRP A 215 11.79 5.29 -9.70
C TRP A 215 11.64 5.99 -8.34
N ILE A 216 12.26 7.15 -8.14
CA ILE A 216 12.06 7.96 -6.92
C ILE A 216 10.59 8.38 -6.81
N SER A 217 10.00 8.90 -7.89
CA SER A 217 8.57 9.26 -7.92
C SER A 217 7.69 8.04 -7.68
N ALA A 218 8.03 6.89 -8.25
CA ALA A 218 7.30 5.65 -8.02
C ALA A 218 7.37 5.28 -6.52
N LEU A 219 8.56 5.25 -5.91
CA LEU A 219 8.77 4.95 -4.50
C LEU A 219 8.03 5.91 -3.56
N TRP A 220 8.07 7.22 -3.84
CA TRP A 220 7.31 8.23 -3.08
C TRP A 220 5.79 8.03 -3.18
N LEU A 221 5.30 7.53 -4.32
CA LEU A 221 3.90 7.18 -4.49
C LEU A 221 3.53 5.80 -3.89
N PHE A 222 4.52 5.05 -3.41
CA PHE A 222 4.37 3.69 -2.86
C PHE A 222 4.59 3.60 -1.34
N GLY A 223 5.27 4.56 -0.71
CA GLY A 223 5.53 4.61 0.74
C GLY A 223 4.50 5.42 1.51
#